data_AF-A0AA95GBB9-F1
#
_entry.id   AF-A0AA95GBB9-F1
#
_cell.length_a   1.000
_cell.length_b   1.000
_cell.length_c   1.000
_cell.angle_alpha   90.00
_cell.angle_beta   90.00
_cell.angle_gamma   90.00
#
_symmetry.space_group_name_H-M   'P 1'
#
loop_
_entity.id
_entity.type
_entity.pdbx_description
1 polymer ?
#
loop_
_entity_poly.entity_id
_entity_poly.type
_entity_poly.pdbx_seq_one_letter_code
_entity_poly.pdbx_strand_id
1 'polypeptide(L)'
;MNSNEKERTTFNFGDSTKKNDTEIDLEAVKAITLASGFRETPKVNNSTSSFRRTRRKTGRTEQFSTRLRPSTLEEIYQYADQYEITLAETIERAMASLLKNKQT
;
A
#
# COMPACT_ATOMS: atom_id res chain seq x y z
N MET A 1 20.68 24.37 30.20
CA MET A 1 20.63 24.39 28.73
C MET A 1 21.86 23.65 28.24
N ASN A 2 21.76 22.33 27.99
CA ASN A 2 22.90 21.50 27.55
C ASN A 2 22.81 21.29 26.05
N SER A 3 23.60 22.05 25.30
CA SER A 3 23.70 21.96 23.83
C SER A 3 24.79 20.97 23.46
N ASN A 4 24.47 19.66 23.49
CA ASN A 4 25.29 18.65 22.82
C ASN A 4 24.68 18.39 21.44
N GLU A 5 25.01 19.27 20.49
CA GLU A 5 24.73 19.07 19.07
C GLU A 5 25.63 17.95 18.55
N LYS A 6 25.03 16.77 18.37
CA LYS A 6 25.68 15.62 17.76
C LYS A 6 25.97 15.96 16.29
N GLU A 7 27.24 16.18 15.95
CA GLU A 7 27.69 16.28 14.57
C GLU A 7 27.29 15.01 13.81
N ARG A 8 26.27 15.12 12.96
CA ARG A 8 25.88 14.05 12.04
C ARG A 8 26.88 14.05 10.91
N THR A 9 27.58 12.93 10.72
CA THR A 9 28.38 12.69 9.52
C THR A 9 27.44 12.64 8.31
N THR A 10 27.43 13.71 7.52
CA THR A 10 26.74 13.73 6.23
C THR A 10 27.59 12.95 5.23
N PHE A 11 27.33 11.65 5.11
CA PHE A 11 27.91 10.84 4.05
C PHE A 11 27.35 11.33 2.70
N ASN A 12 28.19 12.06 1.97
CA ASN A 12 27.82 12.71 0.74
C ASN A 12 28.10 11.74 -0.42
N PHE A 13 27.05 11.08 -0.92
CA PHE A 13 27.13 10.37 -2.20
C PHE A 13 27.22 11.46 -3.27
N GLY A 14 28.43 11.74 -3.76
CA GLY A 14 28.67 12.81 -4.73
C GLY A 14 27.66 12.81 -5.89
N ASP A 15 27.44 13.99 -6.46
CA ASP A 15 26.44 14.25 -7.50
C ASP A 15 26.50 13.19 -8.62
N SER A 16 25.50 12.31 -8.65
CA SER A 16 25.41 11.19 -9.60
C SER A 16 24.80 11.64 -10.93
N THR A 17 25.21 12.81 -11.41
CA THR A 17 24.74 13.40 -12.67
C THR A 17 25.50 12.92 -13.90
N LYS A 18 26.33 11.87 -13.78
CA LYS A 18 26.77 11.12 -14.96
C LYS A 18 25.59 10.35 -15.53
N LYS A 19 24.83 10.99 -16.41
CA LYS A 19 23.99 10.28 -17.37
C LYS A 19 24.93 9.38 -18.17
N ASN A 20 24.80 8.07 -17.99
CA ASN A 20 25.46 7.13 -18.85
C ASN A 20 24.73 7.18 -20.20
N ASP A 21 25.23 7.99 -21.13
CA ASP A 21 24.68 8.15 -22.48
C ASP A 21 24.98 6.94 -23.40
N THR A 22 25.32 5.79 -22.82
CA THR A 22 25.43 4.54 -23.57
C THR A 22 24.03 4.11 -23.95
N GLU A 23 23.69 4.25 -25.23
CA GLU A 23 22.47 3.72 -25.82
C GLU A 23 22.49 2.20 -25.66
N ILE A 24 21.77 1.69 -24.66
CA ILE A 24 21.69 0.26 -24.39
C ILE A 24 20.74 -0.34 -25.41
N ASP A 25 21.26 -1.19 -26.29
CA ASP A 25 20.44 -1.98 -27.19
C ASP A 25 19.61 -3.00 -26.38
N LEU A 26 18.32 -2.69 -26.23
CA LEU A 26 17.37 -3.48 -25.47
C LEU A 26 17.11 -4.84 -26.12
N GLU A 27 17.33 -4.99 -27.42
CA GLU A 27 17.15 -6.26 -28.13
C GLU A 27 18.31 -7.22 -27.83
N ALA A 28 19.54 -6.72 -27.85
CA ALA A 28 20.72 -7.49 -27.45
C ALA A 28 20.61 -7.97 -26.00
N VAL A 29 20.16 -7.11 -25.08
CA VAL A 29 19.94 -7.50 -23.68
C VAL A 29 18.88 -8.59 -23.55
N LYS A 30 17.75 -8.46 -24.27
CA LYS A 30 16.70 -9.49 -24.29
C LYS A 30 17.22 -10.82 -24.81
N ALA A 31 17.97 -10.82 -25.91
CA ALA A 31 18.54 -12.03 -26.49
C ALA A 31 19.47 -12.76 -25.51
N ILE A 32 20.34 -12.01 -24.81
CA ILE A 32 21.24 -12.56 -23.77
C ILE A 32 20.45 -13.13 -22.59
N THR A 33 19.39 -12.43 -22.13
CA THR A 33 18.56 -12.90 -21.01
C THR A 33 17.78 -14.18 -21.35
N LEU A 34 17.28 -14.31 -22.58
CA LEU A 34 16.64 -15.54 -23.05
C LEU A 34 17.65 -16.69 -23.18
N ALA A 35 18.84 -16.41 -23.73
CA ALA A 35 19.91 -17.40 -23.87
C ALA A 35 20.44 -17.91 -22.50
N SER A 36 20.38 -17.08 -21.47
CA SER A 36 20.72 -17.46 -20.08
C SER A 36 19.57 -18.19 -19.35
N GLY A 37 18.47 -18.49 -20.04
CA GLY A 37 17.39 -19.33 -19.53
C GLY A 37 16.33 -18.61 -18.70
N PHE A 38 16.33 -17.27 -18.70
CA PHE A 38 15.24 -16.51 -18.07
C PHE A 38 13.95 -16.70 -18.89
N ARG A 39 12.87 -17.07 -18.21
CA ARG A 39 11.53 -17.14 -18.81
C ARG A 39 10.87 -15.76 -18.73
N GLU A 40 10.28 -15.32 -19.84
CA GLU A 40 9.45 -14.10 -19.84
C GLU A 40 8.23 -14.35 -18.94
N THR A 41 8.07 -13.50 -17.91
CA THR A 41 6.88 -13.53 -17.08
C THR A 41 5.70 -13.04 -17.89
N PRO A 42 4.53 -13.71 -17.83
CA PRO A 42 3.35 -13.24 -18.53
C PRO A 42 3.03 -11.83 -18.05
N LYS A 43 3.08 -10.87 -18.98
CA LYS A 43 2.68 -9.49 -18.72
C LYS A 43 1.20 -9.53 -18.36
N VAL A 44 0.89 -9.25 -17.10
CA VAL A 44 -0.48 -9.02 -16.68
C VAL A 44 -0.94 -7.81 -17.48
N ASN A 45 -1.82 -8.03 -18.47
CA ASN A 45 -2.51 -6.96 -19.18
C ASN A 45 -3.02 -5.98 -18.13
N ASN A 46 -2.62 -4.71 -18.22
CA ASN A 46 -2.93 -3.65 -17.26
C ASN A 46 -4.39 -3.78 -16.79
N SER A 47 -4.58 -4.46 -15.66
CA SER A 47 -5.85 -4.48 -14.97
C SER A 47 -6.09 -3.03 -14.60
N THR A 48 -7.12 -2.44 -15.20
CA THR A 48 -7.74 -1.16 -14.83
C THR A 48 -7.44 -0.89 -13.38
N SER A 49 -6.68 0.18 -13.12
CA SER A 49 -6.13 0.52 -11.81
C SER A 49 -7.03 0.02 -10.70
N SER A 50 -6.59 -1.03 -9.99
CA SER A 50 -7.17 -1.32 -8.68
C SER A 50 -7.04 -0.01 -7.93
N PHE A 51 -8.17 0.66 -7.66
CA PHE A 51 -8.23 1.87 -6.87
C PHE A 51 -7.67 1.49 -5.50
N ARG A 52 -6.34 1.58 -5.37
CA ARG A 52 -5.65 1.39 -4.11
C ARG A 52 -6.20 2.48 -3.21
N ARG A 53 -7.12 2.08 -2.35
CA ARG A 53 -7.81 2.95 -1.41
C ARG A 53 -6.75 3.80 -0.72
N THR A 54 -6.86 5.11 -0.86
CA THR A 54 -5.91 6.05 -0.23
C THR A 54 -5.90 5.74 1.25
N ARG A 55 -4.75 5.26 1.76
CA ARG A 55 -4.58 4.84 3.14
C ARG A 55 -4.69 6.07 4.05
N ARG A 56 -5.91 6.38 4.50
CA ARG A 56 -6.14 7.34 5.58
C ARG A 56 -5.63 6.71 6.87
N LYS A 57 -4.58 7.28 7.45
CA LYS A 57 -4.06 6.80 8.74
C LYS A 57 -5.05 7.17 9.84
N THR A 58 -5.89 6.21 10.23
CA THR A 58 -6.49 6.20 11.57
C THR A 58 -5.34 6.10 12.58
N GLY A 59 -5.44 6.80 13.72
CA GLY A 59 -4.34 7.07 14.65
C GLY A 59 -3.72 5.83 15.33
N ARG A 60 -3.75 5.79 16.67
CA ARG A 60 -3.42 4.56 17.42
C ARG A 60 -4.58 3.59 17.24
N THR A 61 -4.31 2.39 16.71
CA THR A 61 -5.30 1.33 16.49
C THR A 61 -4.83 0.04 17.15
N GLU A 62 -5.77 -0.74 17.65
CA GLU A 62 -5.53 -2.08 18.18
C GLU A 62 -6.07 -3.13 17.21
N GLN A 63 -5.40 -4.29 17.16
CA GLN A 63 -5.84 -5.41 16.33
C GLN A 63 -6.68 -6.37 17.17
N PHE A 64 -7.80 -6.84 16.61
CA PHE A 64 -8.58 -7.90 17.20
C PHE A 64 -8.92 -8.94 16.13
N SER A 65 -8.95 -10.21 16.54
CA SER A 65 -9.32 -11.33 15.67
C SER A 65 -10.70 -11.82 16.05
N THR A 66 -11.57 -12.04 15.06
CA THR A 66 -12.94 -12.51 15.27
C THR A 66 -13.37 -13.44 14.15
N ARG A 67 -14.41 -14.24 14.40
CA ARG A 67 -15.07 -15.09 13.41
C ARG A 67 -16.45 -14.53 13.12
N LEU A 68 -16.76 -14.38 11.84
CA LEU A 68 -18.04 -13.87 11.37
C LEU A 68 -18.69 -14.87 10.41
N ARG A 69 -20.01 -14.78 10.24
CA ARG A 69 -20.70 -15.50 9.16
C ARG A 69 -20.26 -14.94 7.81
N PRO A 70 -20.18 -15.78 6.75
CA PRO A 70 -19.80 -15.31 5.42
C PRO A 70 -20.69 -14.17 4.89
N SER A 71 -22.01 -14.27 5.10
CA SER A 71 -22.97 -13.24 4.68
C SER A 71 -22.69 -11.89 5.32
N THR A 72 -22.43 -11.86 6.63
CA THR A 72 -22.10 -10.63 7.36
C THR A 72 -20.78 -10.02 6.89
N LEU A 73 -19.79 -10.86 6.57
CA LEU A 73 -18.51 -10.39 6.05
C LEU A 73 -18.70 -9.68 4.70
N GLU A 74 -19.53 -10.24 3.83
CA GLU A 74 -19.87 -9.66 2.53
C GLU A 74 -20.58 -8.32 2.65
N GLU A 75 -21.55 -8.20 3.55
CA GLU A 75 -22.24 -6.93 3.85
C GLU A 75 -21.26 -5.83 4.31
N ILE A 76 -20.28 -6.18 5.16
CA ILE A 76 -19.26 -5.24 5.63
C ILE A 76 -18.40 -4.76 4.45
N TYR A 77 -18.01 -5.66 3.54
CA TYR A 77 -17.24 -5.29 2.35
C TYR A 77 -18.05 -4.37 1.41
N GLN A 78 -19.29 -4.73 1.10
CA GLN A 78 -20.16 -3.93 0.24
C GLN A 78 -20.36 -2.52 0.81
N TYR A 79 -20.61 -2.40 2.12
CA TYR A 79 -20.74 -1.11 2.78
C TYR A 79 -19.43 -0.30 2.70
N ALA A 80 -18.30 -0.93 3.02
CA ALA A 80 -17.00 -0.26 2.97
C ALA A 80 -16.66 0.26 1.56
N ASP A 81 -17.03 -0.50 0.53
CA ASP A 81 -16.81 -0.12 -0.87
C ASP A 81 -17.76 0.99 -1.31
N GLN A 82 -19.04 0.91 -0.97
CA GLN A 82 -20.04 1.95 -1.30
C GLN A 82 -19.69 3.32 -0.72
N TYR A 83 -19.15 3.35 0.50
CA TYR A 83 -18.80 4.58 1.20
C TYR A 83 -17.31 4.95 1.10
N GLU A 84 -16.51 4.18 0.36
CA GLU A 84 -15.07 4.35 0.20
C GLU A 84 -14.29 4.45 1.54
N ILE A 85 -14.76 3.75 2.58
CA ILE A 85 -14.18 3.77 3.93
C ILE A 85 -13.44 2.48 4.25
N THR A 86 -12.65 2.44 5.32
CA THR A 86 -11.96 1.19 5.73
C THR A 86 -12.91 0.22 6.44
N LEU A 87 -12.56 -1.08 6.45
CA LEU A 87 -13.32 -2.08 7.22
C LEU A 87 -13.37 -1.72 8.72
N ALA A 88 -12.25 -1.23 9.26
CA ALA A 88 -12.17 -0.77 10.65
C ALA A 88 -13.15 0.38 10.91
N GLU A 89 -13.16 1.40 10.04
CA GLU A 89 -14.08 2.53 10.14
C GLU A 89 -15.56 2.11 10.01
N THR A 90 -15.83 1.09 9.19
CA THR A 90 -17.19 0.52 9.06
C THR A 90 -17.68 -0.04 10.39
N ILE A 91 -16.81 -0.79 11.08
CA ILE A 91 -17.11 -1.38 12.39
C ILE A 91 -17.27 -0.28 13.45
N GLU A 92 -16.40 0.73 13.46
CA GLU A 92 -16.50 1.87 14.38
C GLU A 92 -17.82 2.64 14.22
N ARG A 93 -18.24 2.91 12.98
CA ARG A 93 -19.52 3.56 12.67
C ARG A 93 -20.71 2.72 13.12
N ALA A 94 -20.68 1.41 12.90
CA ALA A 94 -21.72 0.49 13.36
C ALA A 94 -21.86 0.54 14.88
N MET A 95 -20.75 0.46 15.62
CA MET A 95 -20.74 0.56 17.08
C MET A 95 -21.26 1.91 17.58
N ALA A 96 -20.85 3.01 16.95
CA ALA A 96 -21.35 4.34 17.28
C ALA A 96 -22.86 4.46 17.06
N SER A 97 -23.41 3.85 16.01
CA SER A 97 -24.85 3.82 15.76
C SER A 97 -25.61 3.02 16.82
N LEU A 98 -25.07 1.86 17.24
CA LEU A 98 -25.68 1.04 18.29
C LEU A 98 -25.69 1.77 19.64
N LEU A 99 -24.63 2.52 19.96
CA LEU A 99 -24.54 3.30 21.20
C LEU A 99 -25.52 4.48 21.23
N LYS A 100 -25.72 5.17 20.09
CA LYS A 100 -26.70 6.26 19.98
C LYS A 100 -28.13 5.77 20.25
N ASN A 101 -28.51 4.62 19.69
CA ASN A 101 -29.84 4.05 19.85
C ASN A 101 -30.12 3.53 21.28
N LYS A 102 -29.09 3.34 22.10
CA LYS A 102 -29.23 2.88 23.49
C LYS A 102 -29.53 4.03 24.47
N GLN A 103 -29.30 5.28 24.07
CA GLN A 103 -29.50 6.46 24.92
C GLN A 103 -30.88 7.10 24.76
N THR A 104 -31.72 6.58 23.87
CA THR A 104 -33.13 6.93 23.69
C THR A 104 -34.02 5.85 24.31
#